data_AF-A0A6B2XJ07-F1
#
_entry.id   AF-A0A6B2XJ07-F1
#
_cell.length_a   1.000
_cell.length_b   1.000
_cell.length_c   1.000
_cell.angle_alpha   90.00
_cell.angle_beta   90.00
_cell.angle_gamma   90.00
#
_symmetry.space_group_name_H-M   'P 1'
#
loop_
_entity.id
_entity.type
_entity.pdbx_description
1 polymer ?
#
loop_
_entity_poly.entity_id
_entity_poly.type
_entity_poly.pdbx_seq_one_letter_code
_entity_poly.pdbx_strand_id
1 'polypeptide(L)'
;MTPTLPRPVRAVDTAQLLDLAQEAAMHGFSRLPVDWLREHIAAEATHYLFPTLVQRLTHRPEAPLQWRCQQLLTVSTGEQIWGNDIALRQQLAGMP
;
A
#
# COMPACT_ATOMS: atom_id res chain seq x y z
N MET A 1 6.29 2.61 25.55
CA MET A 1 5.02 2.00 25.12
C MET A 1 4.75 2.51 23.70
N THR A 2 4.90 1.66 22.70
CA THR A 2 4.55 2.01 21.31
C THR A 2 3.03 2.04 21.22
N PRO A 3 2.39 3.14 20.80
CA PRO A 3 0.94 3.13 20.63
C PRO A 3 0.58 2.07 19.60
N THR A 4 -0.19 1.06 20.02
CA THR A 4 -0.84 0.11 19.13
C THR A 4 -2.00 0.85 18.47
N LEU A 5 -1.69 1.62 17.43
CA LEU A 5 -2.73 2.17 16.56
C LEU A 5 -3.48 0.98 15.95
N PRO A 6 -4.81 0.90 16.06
CA PRO A 6 -5.58 -0.08 15.31
C PRO A 6 -5.30 0.19 13.84
N ARG A 7 -4.61 -0.73 13.17
CA ARG A 7 -4.16 -0.54 11.79
C ARG A 7 -5.37 -0.80 10.90
N PRO A 8 -6.08 0.23 10.44
CA PRO A 8 -7.29 0.01 9.68
C PRO A 8 -6.88 -0.65 8.37
N VAL A 9 -7.53 -1.74 8.01
CA VAL A 9 -7.42 -2.29 6.67
C VAL A 9 -8.06 -1.28 5.73
N ARG A 10 -7.33 -0.82 4.72
CA ARG A 10 -7.87 0.11 3.72
C ARG A 10 -8.34 -0.67 2.51
N ALA A 11 -9.63 -0.59 2.22
CA ALA A 11 -10.18 -1.00 0.94
C ALA A 11 -9.92 0.09 -0.10
N VAL A 12 -9.38 -0.27 -1.26
CA VAL A 12 -9.13 0.62 -2.39
C VAL A 12 -9.67 -0.01 -3.65
N ASP A 13 -10.18 0.78 -4.58
CA ASP A 13 -10.48 0.29 -5.92
C ASP A 13 -9.19 0.15 -6.76
N THR A 14 -9.33 -0.44 -7.94
CA THR A 14 -8.23 -0.68 -8.87
C THR A 14 -7.51 0.60 -9.28
N ALA A 15 -8.24 1.70 -9.54
CA ALA A 15 -7.63 2.96 -9.96
C ALA A 15 -6.80 3.56 -8.82
N GLN A 16 -7.36 3.63 -7.61
CA GLN A 16 -6.66 4.07 -6.40
C GLN A 16 -5.42 3.22 -6.11
N LEU A 17 -5.50 1.89 -6.33
CA LEU A 17 -4.36 1.01 -6.15
C LEU A 17 -3.23 1.34 -7.13
N LEU A 18 -3.55 1.58 -8.41
CA LEU A 18 -2.57 1.93 -9.43
C LEU A 18 -1.93 3.30 -9.16
N ASP A 19 -2.71 4.29 -8.73
CA ASP A 19 -2.21 5.61 -8.34
C ASP A 19 -1.23 5.50 -7.16
N LEU A 20 -1.61 4.77 -6.10
CA LEU A 20 -0.74 4.51 -4.95
C LEU A 20 0.54 3.78 -5.35
N ALA A 21 0.44 2.80 -6.25
CA ALA A 21 1.60 2.06 -6.75
C ALA A 21 2.53 2.95 -7.59
N GLN A 22 1.98 3.84 -8.40
CA GLN A 22 2.72 4.80 -9.21
C GLN A 22 3.45 5.82 -8.34
N GLU A 23 2.77 6.42 -7.37
CA GLU A 23 3.38 7.33 -6.41
C GLU A 23 4.46 6.64 -5.58
N ALA A 24 4.20 5.42 -5.08
CA ALA A 24 5.20 4.65 -4.36
C ALA A 24 6.42 4.32 -5.24
N ALA A 25 6.21 3.97 -6.52
CA ALA A 25 7.30 3.70 -7.46
C ALA A 25 8.15 4.97 -7.71
N MET A 26 7.52 6.14 -7.89
CA MET A 26 8.23 7.42 -8.01
C MET A 26 9.12 7.74 -6.81
N HIS A 27 8.75 7.24 -5.63
CA HIS A 27 9.52 7.42 -4.40
C HIS A 27 10.43 6.24 -4.04
N GLY A 28 10.54 5.22 -4.90
CA GLY A 28 11.38 4.03 -4.66
C GLY A 28 10.83 3.10 -3.56
N PHE A 29 9.53 3.12 -3.33
CA PHE A 29 8.85 2.40 -2.24
C PHE A 29 7.98 1.23 -2.71
N SER A 30 7.75 1.07 -4.01
CA SER A 30 7.06 -0.09 -4.57
C SER A 30 8.02 -1.24 -4.87
N ARG A 31 7.63 -2.46 -4.50
CA ARG A 31 8.30 -3.71 -4.88
C ARG A 31 7.59 -4.44 -6.02
N LEU A 32 6.42 -3.96 -6.43
CA LEU A 32 5.62 -4.48 -7.53
C LEU A 32 5.60 -3.45 -8.66
N PRO A 33 6.00 -3.82 -9.89
CA PRO A 33 5.89 -2.94 -11.04
C PRO A 33 4.44 -2.54 -11.30
N VAL A 34 4.20 -1.25 -11.56
CA VAL A 34 2.86 -0.72 -11.87
C VAL A 34 2.27 -1.39 -13.12
N ASP A 35 3.11 -1.67 -14.11
CA ASP A 35 2.66 -2.34 -15.34
C ASP A 35 2.18 -3.77 -15.07
N TRP A 36 2.86 -4.50 -14.17
CA TRP A 36 2.40 -5.82 -13.75
C TRP A 36 1.02 -5.74 -13.09
N LEU A 37 0.82 -4.76 -12.19
CA LEU A 37 -0.47 -4.55 -11.55
C LEU A 37 -1.55 -4.28 -12.61
N ARG A 38 -1.30 -3.37 -13.55
CA ARG A 38 -2.26 -3.01 -14.61
C ARG A 38 -2.67 -4.21 -15.47
N GLU A 39 -1.77 -5.14 -15.72
CA GLU A 39 -2.03 -6.33 -16.55
C GLU A 39 -2.76 -7.46 -15.80
N HIS A 40 -2.55 -7.60 -14.48
CA HIS A 40 -2.95 -8.80 -13.75
C HIS A 40 -4.11 -8.60 -12.77
N ILE A 41 -4.34 -7.38 -12.29
CA ILE A 41 -5.44 -7.11 -11.35
C ILE A 41 -6.77 -6.94 -12.07
N ALA A 42 -7.88 -7.27 -11.39
CA ALA A 42 -9.21 -7.01 -11.93
C ALA A 42 -9.44 -5.49 -12.10
N ALA A 43 -9.96 -5.10 -13.26
CA ALA A 43 -10.16 -3.69 -13.63
C ALA A 43 -11.15 -2.94 -12.72
N GLU A 44 -12.15 -3.66 -12.20
CA GLU A 44 -13.15 -3.15 -11.26
C GLU A 44 -13.25 -4.10 -10.06
N ALA A 45 -12.32 -3.98 -9.13
CA ALA A 45 -12.34 -4.76 -7.90
C ALA A 45 -11.96 -3.93 -6.68
N THR A 46 -12.30 -4.47 -5.52
CA THR A 46 -11.77 -3.99 -4.24
C THR A 46 -10.50 -4.77 -3.90
N HIS A 47 -9.45 -4.03 -3.58
CA HIS A 47 -8.19 -4.53 -3.06
C HIS A 47 -8.02 -4.05 -1.62
N TYR A 48 -7.24 -4.76 -0.83
CA TYR A 48 -7.07 -4.44 0.59
C TYR A 48 -5.60 -4.20 0.92
N LEU A 49 -5.33 -3.10 1.63
CA LEU A 49 -4.03 -2.75 2.15
C LEU A 49 -4.03 -3.00 3.67
N PHE A 50 -3.21 -3.95 4.10
CA PHE A 50 -3.02 -4.35 5.49
C PHE A 50 -1.75 -3.74 6.04
N PRO A 51 -1.81 -2.81 7.00
CA PRO A 51 -0.60 -2.19 7.47
C PRO A 51 0.20 -3.16 8.37
N THR A 52 1.41 -3.52 7.96
CA THR A 52 2.28 -4.51 8.63
C THR A 52 3.40 -3.87 9.45
N LEU A 53 3.81 -2.64 9.13
CA LEU A 53 4.75 -1.87 9.93
C LEU A 53 4.45 -0.38 9.83
N VAL A 54 4.59 0.32 10.95
CA VAL A 54 4.60 1.78 11.00
C VAL A 54 5.89 2.20 11.66
N GLN A 55 6.73 2.91 10.93
CA GLN A 55 8.04 3.32 11.39
C GLN A 55 8.16 4.84 11.33
N ARG A 56 8.55 5.44 12.44
CA ARG A 56 9.06 6.81 12.47
C ARG A 56 10.56 6.75 12.21
N LEU A 57 11.05 7.58 11.28
CA LEU A 57 12.49 7.71 11.06
C LEU A 57 13.09 8.49 12.24
N THR A 58 13.80 7.80 13.13
CA THR A 58 14.39 8.41 14.33
C THR A 58 15.42 9.49 14.01
N HIS A 59 16.11 9.39 12.87
CA HIS A 59 17.07 10.41 12.43
C HIS A 59 16.42 11.63 11.76
N ARG A 60 15.14 11.54 11.36
CA ARG A 60 14.35 12.65 10.79
C ARG A 60 12.97 12.70 11.43
N PRO A 61 12.87 13.19 12.66
CA PRO A 61 11.60 13.24 13.40
C PRO A 61 10.52 14.10 12.72
N GLU A 62 10.93 15.06 11.89
CA GLU A 62 10.09 15.89 11.01
C GLU A 62 9.60 15.15 9.75
N ALA A 63 10.18 13.99 9.41
CA ALA A 63 9.72 13.21 8.28
C ALA A 63 8.41 12.48 8.61
N PRO A 64 7.48 12.36 7.64
CA PRO A 64 6.24 11.63 7.84
C PRO A 64 6.50 10.15 8.17
N LEU A 65 5.57 9.53 8.89
CA LEU A 65 5.63 8.09 9.20
C LEU A 65 5.72 7.27 7.91
N GLN A 66 6.59 6.27 7.92
CA GLN A 66 6.66 5.27 6.87
C GLN A 66 5.81 4.06 7.26
N TRP A 67 4.81 3.79 6.44
CA TRP A 67 3.95 2.63 6.54
C TRP A 67 4.46 1.56 5.58
N ARG A 68 4.41 0.30 6.00
CA ARG A 68 4.48 -0.85 5.10
C ARG A 68 3.13 -1.51 5.09
N CYS A 69 2.61 -1.77 3.91
CA CYS A 69 1.33 -2.42 3.72
C CYS A 69 1.56 -3.73 2.96
N GLN A 70 1.02 -4.83 3.48
CA GLN A 70 0.80 -6.04 2.70
C GLN A 70 -0.49 -5.86 1.90
N GLN A 71 -0.54 -6.38 0.68
CA GLN A 71 -1.66 -6.16 -0.23
C GLN A 71 -2.40 -7.48 -0.45
N LEU A 72 -3.72 -7.47 -0.36
CA LEU A 72 -4.58 -8.54 -0.87
C LEU A 72 -5.20 -8.04 -2.17
N LEU A 73 -4.77 -8.64 -3.28
CA LEU A 73 -5.10 -8.21 -4.62
C LEU A 73 -6.11 -9.18 -5.23
N THR A 74 -7.25 -8.67 -5.68
CA THR A 74 -8.16 -9.40 -6.57
C THR A 74 -7.60 -9.38 -8.00
N VAL A 75 -7.19 -10.53 -8.52
CA VAL A 75 -6.70 -10.66 -9.91
C VAL A 75 -7.86 -10.76 -10.91
N SER A 76 -7.56 -10.60 -12.19
CA SER A 76 -8.56 -10.62 -13.29
C SER A 76 -9.42 -11.88 -13.34
N THR A 77 -8.94 -13.00 -12.80
CA THR A 77 -9.70 -14.26 -12.64
C THR A 77 -10.72 -14.22 -11.50
N GLY A 78 -10.71 -13.16 -10.68
CA GLY A 78 -11.51 -13.03 -9.46
C GLY A 78 -10.87 -13.65 -8.22
N GLU A 79 -9.75 -14.36 -8.36
CA GLU A 79 -9.01 -14.91 -7.25
C GLU A 79 -8.33 -13.81 -6.42
N GLN A 80 -8.10 -14.07 -5.14
CA GLN A 80 -7.37 -13.15 -4.26
C GLN A 80 -5.97 -13.69 -3.97
N ILE A 81 -4.97 -12.86 -4.19
CA ILE A 81 -3.57 -13.19 -3.95
C ILE A 81 -2.92 -12.18 -3.02
N TRP A 82 -1.93 -12.64 -2.25
CA TRP A 82 -1.09 -11.76 -1.45
C TRP A 82 0.01 -11.15 -2.33
N GLY A 83 0.03 -9.83 -2.42
CA GLY A 83 1.12 -9.06 -3.00
C GLY A 83 2.24 -8.82 -2.01
N ASN A 84 3.41 -8.46 -2.54
CA ASN A 84 4.56 -8.03 -1.75
C ASN A 84 4.26 -6.75 -0.96
N ASP A 85 5.09 -6.48 0.04
CA ASP A 85 4.95 -5.26 0.83
C ASP A 85 5.24 -4.00 0.00
N ILE A 86 4.32 -3.03 0.06
CA ILE A 86 4.50 -1.68 -0.48
C ILE A 86 4.77 -0.73 0.68
N ALA A 87 5.84 0.05 0.57
CA ALA A 87 6.08 1.13 1.52
C ALA A 87 5.32 2.39 1.06
N LEU A 88 4.65 3.07 1.99
CA LEU A 88 3.89 4.29 1.75
C LEU A 88 4.25 5.30 2.84
N ARG A 89 4.33 6.58 2.51
CA ARG A 89 4.37 7.65 3.53
C ARG A 89 2.96 7.91 4.04
N GLN A 90 2.80 8.35 5.28
CA GLN A 90 1.48 8.69 5.85
C GLN A 90 0.68 9.64 4.94
N GLN A 91 1.37 10.65 4.35
CA GLN A 91 0.75 11.59 3.41
C GLN A 91 0.17 10.90 2.17
N LEU A 92 0.81 9.84 1.67
CA LEU A 92 0.35 9.06 0.51
C LEU A 92 -0.74 8.05 0.93
N ALA A 93 -0.64 7.53 2.15
CA ALA A 93 -1.54 6.50 2.63
C ALA A 93 -2.93 7.05 3.02
N GLY A 94 -3.05 8.36 3.30
CA GLY A 94 -4.31 8.97 3.76
C GLY A 94 -4.84 8.35 5.06
N MET A 95 -3.97 7.67 5.80
CA MET A 95 -4.31 6.96 7.04
C MET A 95 -4.23 7.94 8.23
N PRO A 96 -5.19 7.88 9.18
CA PRO A 96 -5.20 8.73 10.36
C PRO A 96 -3.98 8.51 11.27
#